data_AF-A0A9N9T388-F1
#
_entry.id   AF-A0A9N9T388-F1
#
_cell.length_a   1.000
_cell.length_b   1.000
_cell.length_c   1.000
_cell.angle_alpha   90.00
_cell.angle_beta   90.00
_cell.angle_gamma   90.00
#
_symmetry.space_group_name_H-M   'P 1'
#
loop_
_entity.id
_entity.type
_entity.pdbx_description
1 polymer ?
#
loop_
_entity_poly.entity_id
_entity_poly.type
_entity_poly.pdbx_seq_one_letter_code
_entity_poly.pdbx_strand_id
1 'polypeptide(L)' 'MRRLCIATAHAFLLVYAVTSAPSLDCIKQCFEEIREQRGDYQEIPIVIAGNKLDLTSTHREIPIEDVSEWVYCELPKLR' A
#
# COMPACT_ATOMS: atom_id res chain seq x y z
N MET A 1 2.05 3.22 19.10
CA MET A 1 3.23 2.45 18.61
C MET A 1 3.47 2.59 17.10
N ARG A 2 2.44 2.74 16.25
CA ARG A 2 2.61 2.85 14.78
C ARG A 2 3.61 3.92 14.33
N ARG A 3 3.55 5.14 14.90
CA ARG A 3 4.50 6.23 14.57
C ARG A 3 5.97 5.84 14.75
N LEU A 4 6.29 5.15 15.85
CA LEU A 4 7.65 4.66 16.09
C LEU A 4 8.04 3.58 15.06
N CYS A 5 7.14 2.64 14.75
CA CYS A 5 7.40 1.63 13.73
C CYS A 5 7.67 2.25 12.36
N ILE A 6 6.93 3.29 11.98
CA ILE A 6 7.15 4.02 10.74
C ILE A 6 8.52 4.73 10.77
N ALA A 7 8.83 5.41 11.87
CA ALA A 7 10.08 6.15 12.05
C ALA A 7 11.33 5.26 11.95
N THR A 8 11.24 3.97 12.31
CA THR A 8 12.41 3.08 12.41
C THR A 8 12.41 1.90 11.42
N ALA A 9 11.35 1.71 10.64
CA ALA A 9 11.25 0.61 9.68
C ALA A 9 12.29 0.71 8.54
N HIS A 10 12.78 -0.44 8.11
CA HIS A 10 13.68 -0.57 6.95
C HIS A 10 12.95 -1.02 5.67
N ALA A 11 11.67 -1.38 5.78
CA ALA A 11 10.81 -1.74 4.66
C ALA A 11 9.35 -1.65 5.10
N PHE A 12 8.44 -1.47 4.15
CA PHE A 12 7.00 -1.47 4.37
C PHE A 12 6.29 -2.49 3.48
N LEU A 13 5.34 -3.21 4.05
CA LEU A 13 4.39 -4.05 3.33
C LEU A 13 2.99 -3.50 3.59
N LEU A 14 2.37 -2.92 2.56
CA LEU A 14 1.02 -2.40 2.61
C LEU A 14 0.07 -3.42 2.01
N VAL A 15 -0.74 -4.05 2.87
CA VAL A 15 -1.63 -5.15 2.48
C VAL A 15 -3.06 -4.69 2.48
N TYR A 16 -3.76 -4.88 1.37
CA TYR A 16 -5.21 -4.73 1.26
C TYR A 16 -5.85 -6.06 0.87
N ALA A 17 -7.15 -6.22 1.06
CA ALA A 17 -7.88 -7.38 0.53
C ALA A 17 -8.50 -7.01 -0.82
N VAL A 18 -8.28 -7.83 -1.86
CA VAL A 18 -8.85 -7.62 -3.21
C VAL A 18 -10.38 -7.64 -3.25
N THR A 19 -10.98 -8.10 -2.16
CA THR A 19 -12.43 -8.20 -1.93
C THR A 19 -12.95 -7.09 -1.00
N SER A 20 -12.21 -5.99 -0.82
CA SER A 20 -12.61 -4.92 0.10
C SER A 20 -12.02 -3.57 -0.32
N ALA A 21 -12.80 -2.76 -1.04
CA ALA A 21 -12.45 -1.38 -1.39
C ALA A 21 -12.02 -0.52 -0.17
N PRO A 22 -12.71 -0.57 0.99
CA PRO A 22 -12.28 0.20 2.17
C PRO A 22 -10.88 -0.17 2.66
N SER A 23 -10.45 -1.43 2.49
CA SER A 23 -9.09 -1.84 2.88
C SER A 23 -8.00 -1.22 2.00
N LEU A 24 -8.31 -0.93 0.73
CA LEU A 24 -7.43 -0.18 -0.15
C LEU A 24 -7.30 1.28 0.32
N ASP A 25 -8.39 1.91 0.71
CA ASP A 25 -8.37 3.28 1.23
C ASP A 25 -7.56 3.38 2.54
N CYS A 26 -7.65 2.37 3.41
CA CYS A 26 -6.82 2.30 4.61
C CYS A 26 -5.32 2.26 4.29
N ILE A 27 -4.88 1.52 3.26
CA ILE A 27 -3.45 1.49 2.90
C ILE A 27 -3.00 2.79 2.24
N LYS A 28 -3.87 3.48 1.50
CA LYS A 28 -3.58 4.83 0.97
C LYS A 28 -3.33 5.82 2.10
N GLN A 29 -4.18 5.82 3.13
CA GLN A 29 -3.98 6.62 4.33
C GLN A 29 -2.69 6.24 5.08
N CYS A 30 -2.39 4.94 5.17
CA CYS A 30 -1.15 4.47 5.79
C CYS A 30 0.10 4.97 5.02
N PHE A 31 0.03 5.00 3.68
CA PHE A 31 1.09 5.54 2.84
C PHE A 31 1.33 7.04 3.10
N GLU A 32 0.28 7.83 3.24
CA GLU A 32 0.38 9.25 3.62
C GLU A 32 1.09 9.44 4.96
N GLU A 33 0.78 8.62 5.96
CA GLU A 33 1.46 8.70 7.25
C GLU A 33 2.94 8.32 7.19
N ILE A 34 3.32 7.41 6.28
CA ILE A 34 4.72 7.09 6.02
C ILE A 34 5.41 8.30 5.39
N ARG A 35 4.78 8.91 4.38
CA ARG A 35 5.29 10.10 3.69
C ARG A 35 5.50 11.29 4.64
N GLU A 36 4.58 11.50 5.58
CA GLU A 36 4.68 12.55 6.60
C GLU A 36 5.80 12.32 7.60
N GLN A 37 6.07 11.06 7.98
CA GLN A 37 7.01 10.74 9.05
C GLN A 37 8.42 10.37 8.57
N ARG A 38 8.57 9.98 7.29
CA ARG A 38 9.84 9.55 6.70
C ARG A 38 10.18 10.41 5.49
N GLY A 39 11.11 11.34 5.66
CA GLY A 39 11.63 12.14 4.53
C GLY A 39 12.38 11.31 3.49
N ASP A 40 12.90 10.14 3.89
CA ASP A 40 13.62 9.17 3.07
C ASP A 40 12.71 8.06 2.51
N TYR A 41 11.38 8.18 2.58
CA TYR A 41 10.46 7.08 2.24
C TYR A 41 10.67 6.47 0.84
N GLN A 42 11.15 7.25 -0.13
CA GLN A 42 11.41 6.75 -1.49
C GLN A 42 12.67 5.89 -1.60
N GLU A 43 13.56 5.92 -0.60
CA GLU A 43 14.74 5.04 -0.53
C GLU A 43 14.43 3.74 0.22
N ILE A 44 13.29 3.69 0.90
CA ILE A 44 12.85 2.53 1.68
C ILE A 44 12.04 1.61 0.76
N PRO A 45 12.31 0.30 0.73
CA PRO A 45 11.47 -0.64 -0.01
C PRO A 45 10.02 -0.61 0.49
N ILE A 46 9.08 -0.38 -0.42
CA ILE A 46 7.64 -0.41 -0.16
C ILE A 46 7.00 -1.41 -1.13
N VAL A 47 6.29 -2.39 -0.60
CA VAL A 47 5.54 -3.39 -1.36
C VAL A 47 4.05 -3.22 -1.10
N ILE A 48 3.27 -3.15 -2.18
CA ILE A 48 1.80 -3.20 -2.10
C ILE A 48 1.35 -4.62 -2.42
N ALA A 49 0.59 -5.24 -1.52
CA ALA A 49 0.12 -6.62 -1.67
C ALA A 49 -1.42 -6.69 -1.65
N GLY A 50 -2.01 -7.10 -2.78
CA GLY A 50 -3.41 -7.48 -2.86
C GLY A 50 -3.61 -8.90 -2.34
N ASN A 51 -4.12 -9.03 -1.13
CA ASN A 51 -4.35 -10.28 -0.44
C ASN A 51 -5.75 -10.87 -0.72
N LYS A 52 -5.96 -12.14 -0.35
CA LYS A 52 -7.21 -12.90 -0.51
C LYS A 52 -7.59 -13.20 -1.96
N LEU A 53 -6.60 -13.47 -2.80
CA LEU A 53 -6.83 -13.82 -4.21
C LEU A 53 -7.70 -15.08 -4.38
N ASP A 54 -7.68 -15.98 -3.41
CA ASP A 54 -8.53 -17.17 -3.32
C ASP A 54 -10.05 -16.85 -3.36
N LEU A 55 -10.46 -15.64 -3.00
CA LEU A 55 -11.86 -15.21 -2.96
C LEU A 55 -12.33 -14.48 -4.23
N THR A 56 -11.44 -14.28 -5.20
CA THR A 56 -11.72 -13.46 -6.40
C THR A 56 -12.71 -14.09 -7.36
N SER A 57 -12.86 -15.42 -7.34
CA SER A 57 -13.86 -16.12 -8.17
C SER A 57 -15.30 -15.75 -7.83
N THR A 58 -15.54 -15.26 -6.60
CA THR A 58 -16.87 -14.91 -6.11
C THR A 58 -17.03 -13.41 -5.85
N HIS A 59 -15.99 -12.74 -5.33
CA HIS A 59 -16.13 -11.40 -4.77
C HIS A 59 -14.89 -10.52 -4.96
N ARG A 60 -14.47 -10.27 -6.21
CA ARG A 60 -13.44 -9.25 -6.48
C ARG A 60 -14.08 -7.85 -6.55
N GLU A 61 -13.59 -6.94 -5.73
CA GLU A 61 -14.02 -5.53 -5.75
C GLU A 61 -12.98 -4.62 -6.42
N ILE A 62 -11.70 -4.99 -6.35
CA ILE A 62 -10.59 -4.12 -6.75
C ILE A 62 -9.83 -4.74 -7.94
N PRO A 63 -9.89 -4.12 -9.14
CA PRO A 63 -9.01 -4.43 -10.26
C PRO A 63 -7.52 -4.19 -9.92
N ILE A 64 -6.61 -4.94 -10.55
CA ILE A 64 -5.18 -4.75 -10.30
C ILE A 64 -4.68 -3.45 -10.96
N GLU A 65 -5.36 -3.03 -12.02
CA GLU A 65 -5.12 -1.85 -12.81
C GLU A 65 -5.27 -0.58 -11.95
N ASP A 66 -6.36 -0.47 -11.19
CA ASP A 66 -6.63 0.66 -10.28
C ASP A 66 -5.49 0.87 -9.26
N VAL A 67 -4.94 -0.24 -8.75
CA VAL A 67 -3.83 -0.20 -7.78
C VAL A 67 -2.52 0.12 -8.46
N SER A 68 -2.30 -0.40 -9.66
CA SER A 68 -1.10 -0.15 -10.45
C SER A 68 -1.01 1.32 -10.88
N GLU A 69 -2.13 1.92 -11.30
CA GLU A 69 -2.24 3.33 -11.65
C GLU A 69 -1.95 4.22 -10.43
N TRP A 70 -2.55 3.89 -9.28
CA TRP A 70 -2.28 4.60 -8.03
C TRP A 70 -0.79 4.56 -7.64
N VAL A 71 -0.17 3.37 -7.66
CA VAL A 71 1.26 3.21 -7.34
C VAL A 71 2.13 3.99 -8.32
N TYR A 72 1.80 3.95 -9.61
CA TYR A 72 2.55 4.68 -10.64
C TYR A 72 2.54 6.20 -10.42
N CYS A 73 1.41 6.75 -9.96
CA CYS A 73 1.28 8.18 -9.67
C CYS A 73 1.98 8.59 -8.37
N GLU A 74 1.89 7.78 -7.31
CA GLU A 74 2.37 8.15 -5.97
C GLU A 74 3.81 7.73 -5.66
N LEU A 75 4.39 6.77 -6.40
CA LEU A 75 5.74 6.25 -6.16
C LEU A 75 6.64 6.34 -7.41
N PRO A 76 7.21 7.53 -7.70
CA PRO A 76 8.00 7.75 -8.92
C PRO A 76 9.30 6.94 -8.98
N LYS A 77 9.87 6.54 -7.83
CA LYS A 77 11.13 5.77 -7.74
C LYS A 77 10.95 4.26 -7.86
N LEU A 78 9.72 3.75 -8.02
CA LEU A 78 9.47 2.35 -8.38
C LEU A 78 9.66 2.07 -9.89
N ARG A 79 10.28 3.01 -10.61
CA ARG A 79 10.68 2.93 -12.02
C ARG A 79 12.02 2.22 -12.19
#